data_AF-A0A016SHX9-F1
#
_entry.id   AF-A0A016SHX9-F1
#
_cell.length_a   1.000
_cell.length_b   1.000
_cell.length_c   1.000
_cell.angle_alpha   90.00
_cell.angle_beta   90.00
_cell.angle_gamma   90.00
#
_symmetry.space_group_name_H-M   'P 1'
#
loop_
_entity.id
_entity.type
_entity.pdbx_description
1 polymer ?
#
loop_
_entity_poly.entity_id
_entity_poly.type
_entity_poly.pdbx_seq_one_letter_code
_entity_poly.pdbx_strand_id
1 'polypeptide(L)'
;MQYAIVFFLRTHAVAVVPRADIQGEFKLHALVMAHWGSKSYPAKVILIGSKKLCDSKVRHVTASERGDDFEFGRPRKNTRSRRSSKASSTRSENEAIKRLYEEIIAKMDELESLMPALRTQFEVLSEMRELDRELHEVMQLTREVLKRLPPLEEHRSLGTSSTGALQFEF
;
A
#
# COMPACT_ATOMS: atom_id res chain seq x y z
N MET A 1 -23.20 3.79 5.40
CA MET A 1 -23.04 5.22 5.04
C MET A 1 -22.00 5.32 3.92
N GLN A 2 -22.35 5.94 2.79
CA GLN A 2 -21.43 6.16 1.66
C GLN A 2 -20.82 7.57 1.72
N TYR A 3 -19.56 7.67 1.29
CA TYR A 3 -18.77 8.90 1.23
C TYR A 3 -18.23 9.09 -0.18
N ALA A 4 -17.87 10.32 -0.51
CA ALA A 4 -17.16 10.63 -1.73
C ALA A 4 -15.98 11.56 -1.45
N ILE A 5 -14.93 11.40 -2.26
CA ILE A 5 -13.91 12.42 -2.42
C ILE A 5 -14.41 13.39 -3.49
N VAL A 6 -14.49 14.67 -3.15
CA VAL A 6 -14.88 15.72 -4.08
C VAL A 6 -13.75 16.72 -4.24
N PHE A 7 -13.64 17.28 -5.44
CA PHE A 7 -12.74 18.37 -5.76
C PHE A 7 -13.54 19.64 -6.00
N PHE A 8 -13.31 20.64 -5.15
CA PHE A 8 -13.98 21.94 -5.25
C PHE A 8 -13.38 22.77 -6.37
N LEU A 9 -14.20 23.10 -7.38
CA LEU A 9 -13.72 23.74 -8.60
C LEU A 9 -13.16 25.16 -8.37
N ARG A 10 -13.64 25.86 -7.34
CA ARG A 10 -13.24 27.25 -7.05
C ARG A 10 -11.99 27.36 -6.20
N THR A 11 -11.90 26.53 -5.17
CA THR A 11 -10.80 26.58 -4.20
C THR A 11 -9.69 25.60 -4.55
N HIS A 12 -9.91 24.73 -5.54
CA HIS A 12 -9.03 23.61 -5.88
C HIS A 12 -8.70 22.70 -4.68
N ALA A 13 -9.58 22.70 -3.67
CA ALA A 13 -9.45 21.88 -2.48
C ALA A 13 -10.09 20.51 -2.71
N VAL A 14 -9.52 19.49 -2.09
CA VAL A 14 -10.07 18.13 -2.06
C VAL A 14 -10.62 17.88 -0.66
N ALA A 15 -11.82 17.32 -0.56
CA ALA A 15 -12.37 16.91 0.73
C ALA A 15 -13.16 15.60 0.62
N VAL A 16 -13.25 14.91 1.75
CA VAL A 16 -14.15 13.76 1.93
C VAL A 16 -15.47 14.28 2.48
N VAL A 17 -16.57 14.01 1.77
CA VAL A 17 -17.92 14.43 2.13
C VAL A 17 -18.88 13.24 2.13
N PRO A 18 -19.84 13.17 3.07
CA PRO A 18 -20.85 12.12 3.08
C PRO A 18 -21.86 12.32 1.94
N ARG A 19 -22.51 11.24 1.50
CA ARG A 19 -23.56 11.27 0.46
C ARG A 19 -24.66 12.29 0.74
N ALA A 20 -25.03 12.48 2.01
CA ALA A 20 -26.09 13.39 2.44
C ALA A 20 -25.77 14.86 2.13
N ASP A 21 -24.48 15.20 2.09
CA ASP A 21 -24.00 16.56 1.83
C ASP A 21 -23.82 16.85 0.33
N ILE A 22 -24.19 15.91 -0.54
CA ILE A 22 -24.05 16.04 -1.99
C ILE A 22 -25.43 16.15 -2.64
N GLN A 23 -25.67 17.29 -3.28
CA GLN A 23 -26.84 17.56 -4.11
C GLN A 23 -26.52 17.33 -5.58
N GLY A 24 -27.30 16.48 -6.24
CA GLY A 24 -27.12 16.09 -7.64
C GLY A 24 -26.85 14.60 -7.82
N GLU A 25 -26.30 14.24 -8.97
CA GLU A 25 -25.97 12.86 -9.31
C GLU A 25 -24.74 12.37 -8.54
N PHE A 26 -24.92 11.33 -7.73
CA PHE A 26 -23.83 10.72 -6.97
C PHE A 26 -23.15 9.63 -7.78
N LYS A 27 -22.37 10.04 -8.79
CA LYS A 27 -21.61 9.18 -9.69
C LYS A 27 -20.19 9.71 -9.85
N LEU A 28 -19.25 8.84 -10.22
CA LEU A 28 -17.88 9.25 -10.53
C LEU A 28 -17.86 10.30 -11.65
N HIS A 29 -17.00 11.31 -11.49
CA HIS A 29 -16.82 12.47 -12.35
C HIS A 29 -18.03 13.39 -12.54
N ALA A 30 -19.14 13.15 -11.83
CA ALA A 30 -20.29 14.04 -11.88
C ALA A 30 -19.97 15.40 -11.24
N LEU A 31 -20.51 16.47 -11.85
CA LEU A 31 -20.54 17.81 -11.26
C LEU A 31 -21.73 17.93 -10.31
N VAL A 32 -21.44 18.26 -9.06
CA VAL A 32 -22.42 18.30 -7.97
C VAL A 32 -22.25 19.56 -7.13
N MET A 33 -23.26 19.84 -6.31
CA MET A 33 -23.14 20.83 -5.24
C MET A 33 -22.86 20.08 -3.94
N ALA A 34 -21.65 20.25 -3.39
CA ALA A 34 -21.24 19.63 -2.14
C ALA A 34 -21.30 20.66 -1.00
N HIS A 35 -21.90 20.26 0.12
CA HIS A 35 -21.94 21.05 1.34
C HIS A 35 -20.62 20.90 2.10
N TRP A 36 -20.00 22.02 2.44
CA TRP A 36 -18.75 22.06 3.19
C TRP A 36 -18.78 23.21 4.19
N GLY A 37 -18.73 22.87 5.48
CA GLY A 37 -18.98 23.82 6.56
C GLY A 37 -20.44 24.26 6.55
N SER A 38 -20.70 25.55 6.30
CA SER A 38 -22.05 26.13 6.27
C SER A 38 -22.49 26.56 4.85
N LYS A 39 -21.72 26.22 3.83
CA LYS A 39 -21.92 26.70 2.45
C LYS A 39 -21.85 25.53 1.47
N SER A 40 -22.55 25.68 0.35
CA SER A 40 -22.52 24.71 -0.74
C SER A 40 -21.65 25.23 -1.88
N TYR A 41 -20.78 24.37 -2.39
CA TYR A 41 -19.81 24.70 -3.43
C TYR A 41 -19.92 23.72 -4.60
N PRO A 42 -19.71 24.19 -5.84
CA PRO A 42 -19.63 23.30 -6.99
C PRO A 42 -18.36 22.45 -6.89
N ALA A 43 -18.52 21.13 -7.03
CA ALA A 43 -17.45 20.16 -6.91
C ALA A 43 -17.61 19.01 -7.91
N LYS A 44 -16.51 18.36 -8.26
CA LYS A 44 -16.48 17.14 -9.07
C LYS A 44 -16.27 15.93 -8.16
N VAL A 45 -17.08 14.89 -8.33
CA VAL A 45 -16.90 13.63 -7.61
C VAL A 45 -15.73 12.86 -8.20
N ILE A 46 -14.72 12.55 -7.41
CA ILE A 46 -13.51 11.82 -7.85
C ILE A 46 -13.63 10.34 -7.52
N LEU A 47 -14.11 10.04 -6.31
CA LEU A 47 -14.15 8.69 -5.78
C LEU A 47 -15.40 8.52 -4.92
N ILE A 48 -16.03 7.36 -4.96
CA ILE A 48 -17.15 7.00 -4.10
C ILE A 48 -16.77 5.73 -3.33
N GLY A 49 -17.03 5.69 -2.03
CA GLY A 49 -16.70 4.52 -1.21
C GLY A 49 -17.08 4.63 0.26
N SER A 50 -16.45 3.77 1.07
CA SER A 50 -16.54 3.87 2.53
C SER A 50 -15.66 5.01 3.06
N LYS A 51 -15.96 5.53 4.25
CA LYS A 51 -15.17 6.61 4.87
C LYS A 51 -13.68 6.26 4.95
N LYS A 52 -13.35 5.04 5.40
CA LYS A 52 -11.97 4.56 5.52
C LYS A 52 -11.22 4.56 4.17
N LEU A 53 -11.91 4.18 3.10
CA LEU A 53 -11.35 4.17 1.75
C LEU A 53 -11.11 5.60 1.25
N CYS A 54 -12.08 6.49 1.44
CA CYS A 54 -11.93 7.90 1.06
C CYS A 54 -10.80 8.58 1.84
N ASP A 55 -10.72 8.36 3.17
CA ASP A 55 -9.68 8.95 4.02
C ASP A 55 -8.27 8.45 3.67
N SER A 56 -8.12 7.19 3.25
CA SER A 56 -6.82 6.66 2.82
C SER A 56 -6.41 7.19 1.44
N LYS A 57 -7.37 7.36 0.53
CA LYS A 57 -7.10 7.80 -0.85
C LYS A 57 -7.00 9.31 -1.01
N VAL A 58 -7.63 10.12 -0.15
CA VAL A 58 -7.67 11.60 -0.28
C VAL A 58 -6.28 12.23 -0.33
N ARG A 59 -5.28 11.64 0.34
CA ARG A 59 -3.89 12.10 0.34
C ARG A 59 -3.15 11.85 -0.97
N HIS A 60 -3.64 10.89 -1.76
CA HIS A 60 -3.07 10.51 -3.05
C HIS A 60 -3.79 11.19 -4.22
N VAL A 61 -4.91 11.88 -3.96
CA VAL A 61 -5.61 12.69 -4.95
C VAL A 61 -4.87 14.02 -5.09
N THR A 62 -3.72 13.96 -5.74
CA THR A 62 -2.86 15.11 -5.99
C THR A 62 -2.67 15.25 -7.49
N ALA A 63 -3.32 16.26 -8.06
CA ALA A 63 -3.07 16.85 -9.37
C ALA A 63 -3.27 16.00 -10.65
N SER A 64 -3.35 14.67 -10.62
CA SER A 64 -3.48 13.87 -11.85
C SER A 64 -4.82 14.02 -12.59
N GLU A 65 -5.89 14.46 -11.92
CA GLU A 65 -7.19 14.73 -12.55
C GLU A 65 -7.43 16.23 -12.86
N ARG A 66 -6.36 17.05 -12.89
CA ARG A 66 -6.43 18.47 -13.28
C ARG A 66 -6.59 18.68 -14.78
N GLY A 67 -6.28 17.68 -15.59
CA GLY A 67 -6.29 17.79 -17.06
C GLY A 67 -7.54 17.16 -17.66
N ASP A 68 -8.58 17.96 -17.84
CA ASP A 68 -9.33 17.99 -19.10
C ASP A 68 -10.22 19.24 -19.08
N ASP A 69 -10.10 20.02 -20.16
CA ASP A 69 -10.73 21.32 -20.40
C ASP A 69 -12.18 21.38 -19.90
N PHE A 70 -12.43 22.20 -18.88
CA PHE A 70 -13.79 22.43 -18.38
C PHE A 70 -14.28 23.82 -18.77
N GLU A 71 -14.92 23.89 -19.94
CA GLU A 71 -15.80 25.00 -20.27
C GLU A 71 -16.98 25.03 -19.28
N PHE A 72 -17.12 26.17 -18.61
CA PHE A 72 -18.26 26.48 -17.74
C PHE A 72 -19.54 26.59 -18.60
N GLY A 73 -20.23 25.47 -18.82
CA GLY A 73 -21.57 25.44 -19.37
C GLY A 73 -22.55 26.16 -18.43
N ARG A 74 -22.83 27.44 -18.71
CA ARG A 74 -23.89 28.20 -18.05
C ARG A 74 -25.22 27.43 -18.12
N PRO A 75 -26.10 27.56 -17.11
CA PRO A 75 -27.40 26.89 -17.13
C PRO A 75 -28.22 27.40 -18.32
N ARG A 76 -28.40 26.53 -19.31
CA ARG A 76 -29.09 26.82 -20.57
C ARG A 76 -30.59 26.94 -20.29
N LYS A 77 -31.08 28.19 -20.29
CA LYS A 77 -32.52 28.48 -20.39
C LYS A 77 -33.09 27.81 -21.64
N ASN A 78 -34.27 27.25 -21.44
CA ASN A 78 -35.09 26.52 -22.41
C ASN A 78 -35.15 27.21 -23.78
N THR A 79 -34.63 26.56 -24.81
CA THR A 79 -35.06 26.79 -26.18
C THR A 79 -35.12 25.47 -26.92
N ARG A 80 -36.34 25.02 -27.21
CA ARG A 80 -36.63 24.02 -28.23
C ARG A 80 -36.00 24.48 -29.55
N SER A 81 -35.18 23.64 -30.18
CA SER A 81 -35.21 23.49 -31.64
C SER A 81 -34.44 22.27 -32.12
N ARG A 82 -35.17 21.43 -32.86
CA ARG A 82 -34.81 20.68 -34.08
C ARG A 82 -33.49 19.89 -34.13
N ARG A 83 -33.70 18.56 -34.17
CA ARG A 83 -33.16 17.60 -35.15
C ARG A 83 -31.87 18.02 -35.88
N SER A 84 -30.79 17.28 -35.67
CA SER A 84 -30.14 16.58 -36.77
C SER A 84 -29.31 15.39 -36.27
N SER A 85 -29.37 14.35 -37.08
CA SER A 85 -28.76 13.03 -37.00
C SER A 85 -27.23 13.03 -36.96
N LYS A 86 -26.65 12.14 -36.14
CA LYS A 86 -25.49 11.29 -36.49
C LYS A 86 -25.32 10.20 -35.44
N ALA A 87 -26.00 9.08 -35.66
CA ALA A 87 -25.78 7.83 -34.95
C ALA A 87 -24.87 6.95 -35.81
N SER A 88 -23.55 7.06 -35.66
CA SER A 88 -22.58 6.07 -36.16
C SER A 88 -21.15 6.40 -35.68
N SER A 89 -20.88 6.33 -34.38
CA SER A 89 -19.47 6.35 -33.90
C SER A 89 -19.23 5.74 -32.51
N THR A 90 -20.27 5.31 -31.78
CA THR A 90 -20.12 4.81 -30.40
C THR A 90 -19.77 3.33 -30.29
N ARG A 91 -19.70 2.60 -31.42
CA ARG A 91 -19.46 1.14 -31.40
C ARG A 91 -17.96 0.79 -31.30
N SER A 92 -17.08 1.55 -31.94
CA SER A 92 -15.62 1.29 -31.91
C SER A 92 -14.95 1.78 -30.63
N GLU A 93 -15.39 2.92 -30.08
CA GLU A 93 -14.86 3.45 -28.81
C GLU A 93 -15.12 2.49 -27.64
N ASN A 94 -16.30 1.86 -27.61
CA ASN A 94 -16.64 0.87 -26.59
C ASN A 94 -15.78 -0.41 -26.69
N GLU A 95 -15.31 -0.78 -27.88
CA GLU A 95 -14.40 -1.93 -28.04
C GLU A 95 -12.98 -1.60 -27.59
N ALA A 96 -12.48 -0.39 -27.90
CA ALA A 96 -11.18 0.06 -27.42
C ALA A 96 -11.13 0.15 -25.88
N ILE A 97 -12.20 0.66 -25.28
CA ILE A 97 -12.34 0.75 -23.82
C ILE A 97 -12.37 -0.66 -23.19
N LYS A 98 -13.09 -1.62 -23.79
CA LYS A 98 -13.10 -3.01 -23.30
C LYS A 98 -11.73 -3.65 -23.35
N ARG A 99 -10.98 -3.46 -24.43
CA ARG A 99 -9.60 -3.98 -24.56
C ARG A 99 -8.67 -3.40 -23.51
N LEU A 100 -8.78 -2.11 -23.22
CA LEU A 100 -8.01 -1.46 -22.15
C LEU A 100 -8.36 -2.04 -20.77
N TYR A 101 -9.65 -2.29 -20.49
CA TYR A 101 -10.05 -2.92 -19.24
C TYR A 101 -9.50 -4.34 -19.10
N GLU A 102 -9.57 -5.15 -20.16
CA GLU A 102 -9.01 -6.51 -20.17
C GLU A 102 -7.49 -6.50 -19.98
N GLU A 103 -6.77 -5.56 -20.61
CA GLU A 103 -5.33 -5.41 -20.45
C GLU A 103 -4.94 -4.98 -19.02
N ILE A 104 -5.70 -4.05 -18.42
CA ILE A 104 -5.49 -3.63 -17.03
C ILE A 104 -5.71 -4.80 -16.07
N ILE A 105 -6.77 -5.59 -16.26
CA ILE A 105 -7.05 -6.77 -15.42
C ILE A 105 -5.92 -7.79 -15.56
N ALA A 106 -5.48 -8.10 -16.78
CA ALA A 106 -4.38 -9.02 -17.00
C ALA A 106 -3.07 -8.54 -16.35
N LYS A 107 -2.79 -7.23 -16.39
CA LYS A 107 -1.62 -6.64 -15.71
C LYS A 107 -1.74 -6.65 -14.19
N MET A 108 -2.95 -6.50 -13.66
CA MET A 108 -3.19 -6.62 -12.21
C MET A 108 -3.03 -8.06 -11.74
N ASP A 109 -3.51 -9.05 -12.48
CA ASP A 109 -3.34 -10.48 -12.17
C ASP A 109 -1.87 -10.88 -12.24
N GLU A 110 -1.12 -10.35 -13.23
CA GLU A 110 0.34 -10.51 -13.33
C GLU A 110 1.04 -9.92 -12.10
N LEU A 111 0.68 -8.70 -11.68
CA LEU A 111 1.22 -8.07 -10.48
C LEU A 111 0.85 -8.81 -9.18
N GLU A 112 -0.36 -9.36 -9.09
CA GLU A 112 -0.82 -10.13 -7.94
C GLU A 112 -0.08 -11.47 -7.86
N SER A 113 0.18 -12.12 -9.00
CA SER A 113 1.01 -13.32 -9.08
C SER A 113 2.49 -13.08 -8.73
N LEU A 114 2.96 -11.84 -8.83
CA LEU A 114 4.28 -11.38 -8.41
C LEU A 114 4.31 -10.87 -6.96
N MET A 115 3.16 -10.74 -6.30
CA MET A 115 3.02 -10.38 -4.88
C MET A 115 2.92 -11.54 -3.85
N PRO A 116 3.54 -12.73 -4.02
CA PRO A 116 3.73 -13.67 -2.90
C PRO A 116 4.62 -13.10 -1.79
N ALA A 117 5.38 -12.03 -2.06
CA ALA A 117 6.50 -11.61 -1.24
C ALA A 117 6.14 -10.79 0.01
N LEU A 118 5.03 -10.04 0.04
CA LEU A 118 4.83 -9.07 1.12
C LEU A 118 4.27 -9.69 2.41
N ARG A 119 3.41 -10.71 2.29
CA ARG A 119 2.89 -11.47 3.44
C ARG A 119 3.93 -12.45 3.98
N THR A 120 4.64 -13.13 3.07
CA THR A 120 5.73 -14.04 3.44
C THR A 120 6.92 -13.30 4.06
N GLN A 121 7.25 -12.07 3.61
CA GLN A 121 8.31 -11.28 4.26
C GLN A 121 7.95 -10.92 5.71
N PHE A 122 6.70 -10.59 6.01
CA PHE A 122 6.31 -10.28 7.38
C PHE A 122 6.33 -11.51 8.29
N GLU A 123 5.89 -12.66 7.76
CA GLU A 123 5.98 -13.96 8.45
C GLU A 123 7.44 -14.36 8.70
N VAL A 124 8.31 -14.30 7.68
CA VAL A 124 9.74 -14.60 7.80
C VAL A 124 10.45 -13.66 8.79
N LEU A 125 10.13 -12.36 8.79
CA LEU A 125 10.69 -11.41 9.76
C LEU A 125 10.18 -11.65 11.18
N SER A 126 8.95 -12.16 11.34
CA SER A 126 8.41 -12.56 12.64
C SER A 126 9.11 -13.80 13.16
N GLU A 127 9.27 -14.82 12.33
CA GLU A 127 9.98 -16.07 12.66
C GLU A 127 11.44 -15.81 13.00
N MET A 128 12.15 -14.95 12.26
CA MET A 128 13.53 -14.57 12.60
C MET A 128 13.63 -13.92 13.98
N ARG A 129 12.66 -13.09 14.37
CA ARG A 129 12.65 -12.43 15.69
C ARG A 129 12.37 -13.41 16.82
N GLU A 130 11.56 -14.43 16.57
CA GLU A 130 11.31 -15.50 17.54
C GLU A 130 12.56 -16.36 17.72
N LEU A 131 13.22 -16.73 16.61
CA LEU A 131 14.46 -17.49 16.61
C LEU A 131 15.60 -16.75 17.35
N ASP A 132 15.73 -15.44 17.16
CA ASP A 132 16.73 -14.62 17.87
C ASP A 132 16.50 -14.61 19.39
N ARG A 133 15.24 -14.63 19.84
CA ARG A 133 14.92 -14.71 21.28
C ARG A 133 15.30 -16.07 21.85
N GLU A 134 14.91 -17.15 21.18
CA GLU A 134 15.26 -18.51 21.60
C GLU A 134 16.77 -18.71 21.65
N LEU A 135 17.52 -18.21 20.65
CA LEU A 135 18.98 -18.28 20.64
C LEU A 135 19.58 -17.52 21.82
N HIS A 136 19.02 -16.36 22.16
CA HIS A 136 19.46 -15.60 23.33
C HIS A 136 19.25 -16.37 24.64
N GLU A 137 18.10 -17.03 24.80
CA GLU A 137 17.80 -17.87 25.96
C GLU A 137 18.76 -19.05 26.07
N VAL A 138 19.02 -19.75 24.96
CA VAL A 138 19.99 -20.86 24.91
C VAL A 138 21.40 -20.38 25.25
N MET A 139 21.82 -19.22 24.75
CA MET A 139 23.12 -18.63 25.11
C MET A 139 23.22 -18.32 26.60
N GLN A 140 22.16 -17.79 27.21
CA GLN A 140 22.13 -17.51 28.65
C GLN A 140 22.23 -18.80 29.48
N LEU A 141 21.47 -19.83 29.10
CA LEU A 141 21.53 -21.14 29.76
C LEU A 141 22.91 -21.78 29.62
N THR A 142 23.49 -21.76 28.43
CA THR A 142 24.82 -22.30 28.17
C THR A 142 25.87 -21.58 29.01
N ARG A 143 25.79 -20.25 29.11
CA ARG A 143 26.68 -19.45 29.95
C ARG A 143 26.55 -19.81 31.43
N GLU A 144 25.32 -20.04 31.90
CA GLU A 144 25.06 -20.39 33.28
C GLU A 144 25.52 -21.82 33.61
N VAL A 145 25.39 -22.76 32.67
CA VAL A 145 25.95 -24.12 32.79
C VAL A 145 27.48 -24.07 32.83
N LEU A 146 28.12 -23.30 31.95
CA LEU A 146 29.58 -23.16 31.92
C LEU A 146 30.13 -22.57 33.22
N LYS A 147 29.40 -21.66 33.88
CA LYS A 147 29.78 -21.13 35.21
C LYS A 147 29.70 -22.17 36.33
N ARG A 148 28.85 -23.18 36.19
CA ARG A 148 28.64 -24.24 37.19
C ARG A 148 29.55 -25.45 36.99
N LEU A 149 30.26 -25.50 35.86
CA LEU A 149 31.24 -26.55 35.63
C LEU A 149 32.51 -26.26 36.46
N PRO A 150 33.07 -27.28 37.12
CA PRO A 150 34.35 -27.13 37.78
C PRO A 150 35.42 -26.79 36.73
N PRO A 151 36.47 -26.03 37.10
CA PRO A 151 37.60 -25.76 36.21
C PRO A 151 38.12 -27.09 35.67
N LEU A 152 38.22 -27.21 34.34
CA LEU A 152 38.91 -28.34 33.73
C LEU A 152 40.37 -28.22 34.16
N GLU A 153 40.83 -29.11 35.03
CA GLU A 153 42.23 -29.20 35.37
C GLU A 153 43.00 -29.53 34.08
N GLU A 154 43.75 -28.55 33.59
CA GLU A 154 44.80 -28.80 32.62
C GLU A 154 45.75 -29.80 33.27
N HIS A 155 45.74 -31.05 32.80
CA HIS A 155 46.73 -32.04 33.17
C HIS A 155 48.12 -31.51 32.77
N ARG A 156 48.78 -30.80 33.70
CA ARG A 156 50.22 -30.55 33.67
C ARG A 156 50.90 -31.92 33.71
N SER A 157 51.28 -32.41 32.54
CA SER A 157 52.25 -33.48 32.42
C SER A 157 53.56 -33.01 33.04
N LEU A 158 53.76 -33.29 34.32
CA LEU A 158 55.08 -33.33 34.96
C LEU A 158 55.85 -34.50 34.37
N GLY A 159 56.53 -34.26 33.25
CA GLY A 159 57.61 -35.10 32.74
C GLY A 159 58.94 -34.58 33.27
N THR A 160 59.31 -35.05 34.45
CA THR A 160 60.57 -34.76 35.14
C THR A 160 61.80 -35.15 34.32
N SER A 161 62.78 -34.24 34.25
CA SER A 161 64.17 -34.58 33.95
C SER A 161 64.66 -35.66 34.92
N SER A 162 65.13 -36.78 34.38
CA SER A 162 66.02 -37.71 35.09
C SER A 162 67.27 -37.95 34.27
N THR A 163 68.35 -37.34 34.75
CA THR A 163 69.75 -37.59 34.42
C THR A 163 70.06 -39.08 34.53
N GLY A 164 70.62 -39.67 33.49
CA GLY A 164 71.08 -41.06 33.48
C GLY A 164 72.18 -41.23 32.44
N ALA A 165 73.42 -41.04 32.88
CA ALA A 165 74.61 -41.34 32.11
C ALA A 165 74.74 -42.86 31.90
N LEU A 166 74.94 -43.30 30.66
CA LEU A 166 75.66 -44.54 30.35
C LEU A 166 76.49 -44.33 29.08
N GLN A 167 77.81 -44.35 29.27
CA GLN A 167 78.81 -44.68 28.25
C GLN A 167 78.50 -46.06 27.66
N PHE A 168 78.73 -46.27 26.36
CA PHE A 168 79.47 -47.45 25.87
C PHE A 168 79.99 -47.20 24.45
N GLU A 169 81.22 -47.64 24.26
CA GLU A 169 82.08 -47.57 23.08
C GLU A 169 81.56 -48.42 21.93
N PHE A 170 81.85 -48.00 20.68
CA PHE A 170 82.55 -48.79 19.66
C PHE A 170 83.18 -47.84 18.63
#